data_AF-A0A377XZ16-F1
#
_entry.id   AF-A0A377XZ16-F1
#
_cell.length_a   1.000
_cell.length_b   1.000
_cell.length_c   1.000
_cell.angle_alpha   90.00
_cell.angle_beta   90.00
_cell.angle_gamma   90.00
#
_symmetry.space_group_name_H-M   'P 1'
#
loop_
_entity.id
_entity.type
_entity.pdbx_description
1 polymer ?
#
loop_
_entity_poly.entity_id
_entity_poly.type
_entity_poly.pdbx_seq_one_letter_code
_entity_poly.pdbx_strand_id
1 'polypeptide(L)'
;MQSLMPPVDAPNNEFSDGNPSLGTLGTIVRALFLNNVQDAIRSVQRELLSILAAANINPDGDSNTQVLQAINKIMVDSNMSVPYGIPLPWPTSTPPTGYLICNGASFSAATYPNLAAVYTSGVLPDLRGQTIKGLPASGRTLLSLEADGNKSHSHTASATETDLGTKQTSTDGDHAHGGVPSRSNPWEIGGSQSTQFNPNVLGATDNAGSHFHTIYIGPHGHTITIDASGNSETTVKNMAFHYIVRAA
;
A
#
# COMPACT_ATOMS: atom_id res chain seq x y z
N MET A 1 23.45 -44.34 -16.72
CA MET A 1 23.68 -45.22 -17.88
C MET A 1 24.59 -46.36 -17.47
N GLN A 2 24.60 -47.47 -18.21
CA GLN A 2 25.60 -48.52 -18.01
C GLN A 2 27.02 -47.96 -18.24
N SER A 3 28.00 -48.61 -17.62
CA SER A 3 29.41 -48.38 -17.89
C SER A 3 29.74 -48.65 -19.37
N LEU A 4 30.86 -48.11 -19.84
CA LEU A 4 31.31 -48.29 -21.22
C LEU A 4 31.36 -49.78 -21.59
N MET A 5 30.86 -50.11 -22.77
CA MET A 5 30.88 -51.48 -23.30
C MET A 5 32.33 -51.99 -23.40
N PRO A 6 32.61 -53.24 -22.99
CA PRO A 6 33.92 -53.85 -23.18
C PRO A 6 34.35 -53.84 -24.67
N PRO A 7 35.65 -53.63 -24.95
CA PRO A 7 36.17 -53.69 -26.31
C PRO A 7 35.99 -55.07 -26.95
N VAL A 8 36.01 -55.12 -28.28
CA VAL A 8 36.04 -56.40 -28.99
C VAL A 8 37.43 -57.02 -28.90
N ASP A 9 37.48 -58.36 -28.89
CA ASP A 9 38.72 -59.14 -28.82
C ASP A 9 39.42 -59.14 -30.19
N ALA A 10 40.08 -58.02 -30.52
CA ALA A 10 40.79 -57.75 -31.77
C ALA A 10 42.04 -56.89 -31.51
N PRO A 11 43.06 -56.89 -32.40
CA PRO A 11 44.35 -56.22 -32.17
C PRO A 11 44.29 -54.73 -31.83
N ASN A 12 43.23 -54.04 -32.29
CA ASN A 12 42.97 -52.62 -32.03
C ASN A 12 41.66 -52.39 -31.27
N ASN A 13 41.06 -53.42 -30.67
CA ASN A 13 39.78 -53.35 -29.97
C ASN A 13 38.58 -52.89 -30.82
N GLU A 14 38.67 -53.02 -32.15
CA GLU A 14 37.62 -52.64 -33.10
C GLU A 14 37.27 -53.78 -34.08
N PHE A 15 36.12 -53.65 -34.73
CA PHE A 15 35.74 -54.58 -35.80
C PHE A 15 36.53 -54.28 -37.08
N SER A 16 36.85 -55.34 -37.82
CA SER A 16 37.47 -55.26 -39.15
C SER A 16 36.78 -56.24 -40.10
N ASP A 17 36.61 -55.86 -41.36
CA ASP A 17 35.91 -56.65 -42.38
C ASP A 17 36.75 -57.85 -42.89
N GLY A 18 38.00 -57.96 -42.46
CA GLY A 18 38.98 -58.88 -43.03
C GLY A 18 39.42 -58.44 -44.43
N ASN A 19 40.30 -59.23 -45.05
CA ASN A 19 40.70 -59.06 -46.45
C ASN A 19 40.80 -60.43 -47.14
N PRO A 20 39.79 -60.83 -47.91
CA PRO A 20 39.77 -62.12 -48.60
C PRO A 20 40.94 -62.32 -49.57
N SER A 21 41.47 -61.25 -50.17
CA SER A 21 42.61 -61.32 -51.09
C SER A 21 43.95 -61.56 -50.38
N LEU A 22 44.02 -61.32 -49.06
CA LEU A 22 45.18 -61.57 -48.21
C LEU A 22 44.96 -62.73 -47.24
N GLY A 23 43.81 -63.41 -47.29
CA GLY A 23 43.45 -64.47 -46.36
C GLY A 23 43.14 -64.01 -44.93
N THR A 24 43.03 -62.70 -44.69
CA THR A 24 42.71 -62.15 -43.37
C THR A 24 41.22 -62.28 -43.10
N LEU A 25 40.84 -62.96 -42.01
CA LEU A 25 39.45 -63.08 -41.59
C LEU A 25 38.97 -61.79 -40.90
N GLY A 26 37.68 -61.49 -41.02
CA GLY A 26 37.06 -60.39 -40.29
C GLY A 26 36.86 -60.70 -38.80
N THR A 27 36.65 -59.65 -38.01
CA THR A 27 36.39 -59.76 -36.57
C THR A 27 35.04 -60.41 -36.33
N ILE A 28 35.01 -61.52 -35.59
CA ILE A 28 33.76 -62.23 -35.26
C ILE A 28 32.94 -61.42 -34.25
N VAL A 29 31.67 -61.17 -34.57
CA VAL A 29 30.71 -60.58 -33.63
C VAL A 29 30.28 -61.65 -32.62
N ARG A 30 30.83 -61.59 -31.41
CA ARG A 30 30.52 -62.56 -30.34
C ARG A 30 29.22 -62.21 -29.63
N ALA A 31 28.55 -63.23 -29.08
CA ALA A 31 27.36 -63.05 -28.24
C ALA A 31 27.59 -62.08 -27.08
N LEU A 32 28.79 -62.08 -26.48
CA LEU A 32 29.18 -61.12 -25.46
C LEU A 32 28.99 -59.67 -25.93
N PHE A 33 29.44 -59.34 -27.14
CA PHE A 33 29.29 -57.99 -27.69
C PHE A 33 27.82 -57.65 -27.95
N LEU A 34 27.06 -58.54 -28.59
CA LEU A 34 25.64 -58.31 -28.88
C LEU A 34 24.79 -58.19 -27.60
N ASN A 35 25.11 -58.97 -26.56
CA ASN A 35 24.47 -58.84 -25.25
C ASN A 35 24.80 -57.49 -24.61
N ASN A 36 26.06 -57.05 -24.67
CA ASN A 36 26.45 -55.73 -24.16
C ASN A 36 25.75 -54.58 -24.91
N VAL A 37 25.60 -54.69 -26.24
CA VAL A 37 24.84 -53.71 -27.04
C VAL A 37 23.36 -53.70 -26.62
N GLN A 38 22.74 -54.88 -26.48
CA GLN A 38 21.36 -55.00 -26.03
C GLN A 38 21.18 -54.35 -24.65
N ASP A 39 22.09 -54.61 -23.72
CA ASP A 39 22.05 -54.09 -22.36
C ASP A 39 22.21 -52.57 -22.32
N ALA A 40 23.11 -52.01 -23.13
CA ALA A 40 23.28 -50.57 -23.27
C ALA A 40 22.01 -49.88 -23.81
N ILE A 41 21.41 -50.43 -24.88
CA ILE A 41 20.15 -49.91 -25.45
C ILE A 41 19.03 -49.95 -24.42
N ARG A 42 18.85 -51.09 -23.74
CA ARG A 42 17.81 -51.25 -22.70
C ARG A 42 18.03 -50.31 -21.53
N SER A 43 19.29 -50.02 -21.16
CA SER A 43 19.62 -49.05 -20.13
C SER A 43 19.19 -47.64 -20.51
N VAL A 44 19.47 -47.19 -21.73
CA VAL A 44 19.04 -45.87 -22.22
C VAL A 44 17.52 -45.80 -22.29
N GLN A 45 16.86 -46.83 -22.81
CA GLN A 45 15.41 -46.92 -22.84
C GLN A 45 14.79 -46.78 -21.45
N ARG A 46 15.34 -47.45 -20.43
CA ARG A 46 14.86 -47.31 -19.03
C ARG A 46 14.98 -45.89 -18.48
N GLU A 47 16.06 -45.17 -18.80
CA GLU A 47 16.20 -43.76 -18.39
C GLU A 47 15.16 -42.88 -19.08
N LEU A 48 14.95 -43.06 -20.38
CA LEU A 48 13.91 -42.34 -21.13
C LEU A 48 12.51 -42.66 -20.58
N LEU A 49 12.21 -43.94 -20.27
CA LEU A 49 10.97 -44.35 -19.63
C LEU A 49 10.78 -43.70 -18.25
N SER A 50 11.86 -43.50 -17.50
CA SER A 50 11.81 -42.83 -16.19
C SER A 50 11.45 -41.35 -16.33
N ILE A 51 11.95 -40.69 -17.39
CA ILE A 51 11.55 -39.32 -17.74
C ILE A 51 10.05 -39.26 -18.09
N LEU A 52 9.56 -40.20 -18.91
CA LEU A 52 8.13 -40.26 -19.25
C LEU A 52 7.25 -40.47 -18.00
N ALA A 53 7.65 -41.40 -17.13
CA ALA A 53 6.93 -41.69 -15.89
C ALA A 53 6.91 -40.49 -14.94
N ALA A 54 8.03 -39.77 -14.79
CA ALA A 54 8.10 -38.54 -13.99
C ALA A 54 7.16 -37.44 -14.53
N ALA A 55 6.93 -37.41 -15.84
CA ALA A 55 5.96 -36.53 -16.48
C ALA A 55 4.52 -37.09 -16.50
N ASN A 56 4.27 -38.27 -15.92
CA ASN A 56 3.00 -38.99 -15.99
C ASN A 56 2.51 -39.19 -17.44
N ILE A 57 3.43 -39.58 -18.34
CA ILE A 57 3.17 -39.91 -19.75
C ILE A 57 3.39 -41.42 -19.94
N ASN A 58 2.42 -42.09 -20.55
CA ASN A 58 2.57 -43.50 -20.93
C ASN A 58 3.40 -43.61 -22.22
N PRO A 59 4.33 -44.58 -22.31
CA PRO A 59 5.11 -44.78 -23.52
C PRO A 59 4.24 -45.14 -24.72
N ASP A 60 4.50 -44.49 -25.85
CA ASP A 60 3.81 -44.71 -27.12
C ASP A 60 4.83 -45.04 -28.22
N GLY A 61 4.70 -46.22 -28.83
CA GLY A 61 5.60 -46.69 -29.89
C GLY A 61 5.50 -45.88 -31.18
N ASP A 62 4.40 -45.16 -31.38
CA ASP A 62 4.14 -44.36 -32.58
C ASP A 62 4.58 -42.88 -32.39
N SER A 63 4.96 -42.49 -31.17
CA SER A 63 5.34 -41.12 -30.82
C SER A 63 6.85 -40.89 -30.81
N ASN A 64 7.31 -39.99 -31.68
CA ASN A 64 8.70 -39.53 -31.73
C ASN A 64 8.98 -38.27 -30.89
N THR A 65 8.02 -37.78 -30.11
CA THR A 65 8.13 -36.52 -29.35
C THR A 65 7.89 -36.66 -27.85
N GLN A 66 7.50 -37.85 -27.37
CA GLN A 66 7.14 -38.11 -25.97
C GLN A 66 8.23 -37.71 -24.96
N VAL A 67 9.52 -37.92 -25.26
CA VAL A 67 10.62 -37.52 -24.37
C VAL A 67 10.70 -35.99 -24.26
N LEU A 68 10.56 -35.27 -25.38
CA LEU A 68 10.53 -33.80 -25.39
C LEU A 68 9.32 -33.28 -24.61
N GLN A 69 8.15 -33.88 -24.82
CA GLN A 69 6.93 -33.54 -24.08
C GLN A 69 7.12 -33.74 -22.57
N ALA A 70 7.73 -34.84 -22.17
CA ALA A 70 8.02 -35.14 -20.77
C ALA A 70 9.01 -34.14 -20.17
N ILE A 71 10.11 -33.84 -20.85
CA ILE A 71 11.09 -32.84 -20.38
C ILE A 71 10.42 -31.47 -20.23
N ASN A 72 9.64 -31.02 -21.22
CA ASN A 72 8.94 -29.75 -21.15
C ASN A 72 7.98 -29.71 -19.96
N LYS A 73 7.21 -30.79 -19.74
CA LYS A 73 6.28 -30.89 -18.61
C LYS A 73 7.02 -30.85 -17.27
N ILE A 74 8.08 -31.65 -17.12
CA ILE A 74 8.92 -31.65 -15.92
C ILE A 74 9.54 -30.27 -15.68
N MET A 75 10.05 -29.60 -16.70
CA MET A 75 10.67 -28.27 -16.53
C MET A 75 9.64 -27.19 -16.16
N VAL A 76 8.39 -27.30 -16.63
CA VAL A 76 7.30 -26.42 -16.21
C VAL A 76 6.86 -26.70 -14.77
N ASP A 77 6.84 -27.98 -14.36
CA ASP A 77 6.42 -28.40 -13.03
C ASP A 77 7.51 -28.22 -11.96
N SER A 78 8.79 -28.35 -12.33
CA SER A 78 9.95 -28.33 -11.40
C SER A 78 10.46 -26.94 -11.08
N ASN A 79 10.03 -25.90 -11.81
CA ASN A 79 10.67 -24.60 -11.76
C ASN A 79 9.71 -23.53 -11.24
N MET A 80 9.44 -23.50 -9.92
CA MET A 80 8.79 -22.39 -9.19
C MET A 80 7.71 -21.64 -10.00
N SER A 81 6.86 -22.40 -10.69
CA SER A 81 5.84 -21.85 -11.56
C SER A 81 4.84 -21.16 -10.65
N VAL A 82 4.76 -19.82 -10.68
CA VAL A 82 3.86 -19.07 -9.82
C VAL A 82 2.49 -19.79 -9.79
N PRO A 83 2.02 -20.23 -8.61
CA PRO A 83 0.76 -20.94 -8.52
C PRO A 83 -0.38 -20.17 -9.19
N TYR A 84 -1.32 -20.91 -9.78
CA TYR A 84 -2.50 -20.31 -10.40
C TYR A 84 -3.23 -19.42 -9.38
N GLY A 85 -3.72 -18.27 -9.86
CA GLY A 85 -4.50 -17.34 -9.05
C GLY A 85 -3.71 -16.39 -8.15
N ILE A 86 -2.38 -16.47 -8.04
CA ILE A 86 -1.61 -15.44 -7.32
C ILE A 86 -1.57 -14.14 -8.14
N PRO A 87 -2.00 -12.99 -7.58
CA PRO A 87 -1.85 -11.70 -8.24
C PRO A 87 -0.37 -11.27 -8.28
N LEU A 88 0.14 -10.97 -9.47
CA LEU A 88 1.49 -10.51 -9.71
C LEU A 88 1.47 -9.06 -10.22
N PRO A 89 2.40 -8.19 -9.75
CA PRO A 89 2.55 -6.86 -10.31
C PRO A 89 3.18 -6.95 -11.71
N TRP A 90 2.56 -6.29 -12.68
CA TRP A 90 2.97 -6.27 -14.09
C TRP A 90 3.14 -4.83 -14.59
N PRO A 91 4.30 -4.47 -15.18
CA PRO A 91 4.65 -3.08 -15.44
C PRO A 91 4.09 -2.52 -16.76
N THR A 92 3.46 -3.35 -17.61
CA THR A 92 2.93 -2.90 -18.91
C THR A 92 1.43 -3.09 -19.00
N SER A 93 0.78 -2.41 -19.95
CA SER A 93 -0.68 -2.47 -20.14
C SER A 93 -1.18 -3.82 -20.69
N THR A 94 -0.32 -4.57 -21.38
CA THR A 94 -0.69 -5.84 -22.01
C THR A 94 -0.08 -7.00 -21.21
N PRO A 95 -0.90 -7.89 -20.62
CA PRO A 95 -0.40 -9.06 -19.91
C PRO A 95 0.25 -10.05 -20.90
N PRO A 96 1.22 -10.87 -20.46
CA PRO A 96 1.74 -11.97 -21.28
C PRO A 96 0.65 -12.98 -21.61
N THR A 97 0.87 -13.75 -22.68
CA THR A 97 0.00 -14.90 -23.02
C THR A 97 -0.12 -15.85 -21.82
N GLY A 98 -1.34 -16.29 -21.52
CA GLY A 98 -1.63 -17.16 -20.38
C GLY A 98 -1.92 -16.41 -19.08
N TYR A 99 -1.94 -15.08 -19.08
CA TYR A 99 -2.30 -14.26 -17.92
C TYR A 99 -3.55 -13.42 -18.18
N LEU A 100 -4.29 -13.14 -17.10
CA LEU A 100 -5.48 -12.27 -17.10
C LEU A 100 -5.27 -11.11 -16.13
N ILE A 101 -5.81 -9.93 -16.45
CA ILE A 101 -5.80 -8.78 -15.53
C ILE A 101 -6.86 -8.97 -14.44
N CYS A 102 -6.52 -8.67 -13.19
CA CYS A 102 -7.44 -8.68 -12.05
C CYS A 102 -8.33 -7.42 -12.05
N ASN A 103 -9.37 -7.42 -12.89
CA ASN A 103 -10.25 -6.27 -13.13
C ASN A 103 -11.73 -6.56 -12.81
N GLY A 104 -12.03 -7.60 -12.02
CA GLY A 104 -13.42 -7.98 -11.72
C GLY A 104 -14.11 -8.82 -12.80
N ALA A 105 -13.43 -9.18 -13.89
CA ALA A 105 -14.05 -9.94 -14.97
C ALA A 105 -14.35 -11.40 -14.58
N SER A 106 -15.44 -11.94 -15.12
CA SER A 106 -15.74 -13.37 -15.09
C SER A 106 -14.83 -14.14 -16.04
N PHE A 107 -14.57 -15.42 -15.74
CA PHE A 107 -13.81 -16.32 -16.58
C PHE A 107 -14.48 -17.70 -16.70
N SER A 108 -14.15 -18.43 -17.76
CA SER A 108 -14.69 -19.77 -18.01
C SER A 108 -13.89 -20.83 -17.24
N ALA A 109 -14.58 -21.58 -16.37
CA ALA A 109 -13.99 -22.72 -15.67
C ALA A 109 -13.58 -23.85 -16.60
N ALA A 110 -14.24 -24.00 -17.77
CA ALA A 110 -13.86 -24.97 -18.78
C ALA A 110 -12.53 -24.60 -19.47
N THR A 111 -12.27 -23.31 -19.64
CA THR A 111 -11.04 -22.80 -20.26
C THR A 111 -9.88 -22.73 -19.26
N TYR A 112 -10.17 -22.35 -18.00
CA TYR A 112 -9.17 -22.15 -16.95
C TYR A 112 -9.51 -22.95 -15.68
N PRO A 113 -9.45 -24.29 -15.73
CA PRO A 113 -9.87 -25.14 -14.61
C PRO A 113 -9.00 -24.95 -13.36
N ASN A 114 -7.70 -24.72 -13.53
CA ASN A 114 -6.78 -24.46 -12.40
C ASN A 114 -7.08 -23.11 -11.72
N LEU A 115 -7.50 -22.11 -12.48
CA LEU A 115 -7.90 -20.81 -11.94
C LEU A 115 -9.25 -20.91 -11.21
N ALA A 116 -10.19 -21.71 -11.73
CA ALA A 116 -11.48 -21.98 -11.11
C ALA A 116 -11.36 -22.72 -9.77
N ALA A 117 -10.31 -23.53 -9.60
CA ALA A 117 -10.00 -24.17 -8.32
C ALA A 117 -9.60 -23.16 -7.22
N VAL A 118 -9.08 -21.99 -7.60
CA VAL A 118 -8.66 -20.93 -6.68
C VAL A 118 -9.75 -19.87 -6.50
N TYR A 119 -10.28 -19.34 -7.61
CA TYR A 119 -11.39 -18.40 -7.63
C TYR A 119 -12.70 -19.12 -7.97
N THR A 120 -13.29 -19.77 -6.96
CA THR A 120 -14.45 -20.66 -7.12
C THR A 120 -15.73 -19.97 -7.57
N SER A 121 -15.81 -18.64 -7.46
CA SER A 121 -16.90 -17.84 -8.02
C SER A 121 -16.88 -17.74 -9.55
N GLY A 122 -15.76 -18.10 -10.19
CA GLY A 122 -15.55 -17.85 -11.62
C GLY A 122 -15.34 -16.38 -11.96
N VAL A 123 -15.01 -15.54 -10.96
CA VAL A 123 -14.80 -14.09 -11.10
C VAL A 123 -13.47 -13.71 -10.47
N LEU A 124 -12.66 -12.94 -11.19
CA LEU A 124 -11.42 -12.39 -10.66
C LEU A 124 -11.70 -11.25 -9.67
N PRO A 125 -10.86 -11.05 -8.65
CA PRO A 125 -10.93 -9.83 -7.85
C PRO A 125 -10.65 -8.60 -8.74
N ASP A 126 -11.31 -7.48 -8.44
CA ASP A 126 -10.94 -6.18 -9.00
C ASP A 126 -9.87 -5.54 -8.11
N LEU A 127 -8.62 -5.58 -8.56
CA LEU A 127 -7.47 -5.08 -7.80
C LEU A 127 -7.00 -3.70 -8.29
N ARG A 128 -7.77 -3.03 -9.14
CA ARG A 128 -7.47 -1.66 -9.57
C ARG A 128 -7.61 -0.72 -8.38
N GLY A 129 -6.56 0.05 -8.10
CA GLY A 129 -6.48 0.93 -6.92
C GLY A 129 -6.32 0.20 -5.59
N GLN A 130 -6.19 -1.14 -5.58
CA GLN A 130 -6.08 -1.92 -4.35
C GLN A 130 -4.61 -2.14 -3.97
N THR A 131 -4.35 -2.23 -2.66
CA THR A 131 -3.08 -2.73 -2.11
C THR A 131 -3.34 -4.05 -1.38
N ILE A 132 -2.57 -5.09 -1.71
CA ILE A 132 -2.71 -6.39 -1.05
C ILE A 132 -2.20 -6.29 0.39
N LYS A 133 -3.08 -6.59 1.35
CA LYS A 133 -2.78 -6.68 2.77
C LYS A 133 -2.95 -8.13 3.22
N GLY A 134 -1.98 -8.63 3.99
CA GLY A 134 -2.08 -9.97 4.59
C GLY A 134 -3.35 -10.11 5.41
N LEU A 135 -4.01 -11.27 5.30
CA LEU A 135 -5.21 -11.56 6.09
C LEU A 135 -4.86 -11.48 7.58
N PRO A 136 -5.51 -10.61 8.38
CA PRO A 136 -5.28 -10.57 9.81
C PRO A 136 -5.79 -11.85 10.48
N ALA A 137 -5.28 -12.14 11.68
CA ALA A 137 -5.70 -13.32 12.45
C ALA A 137 -7.21 -13.36 12.77
N SER A 138 -7.89 -12.21 12.76
CA SER A 138 -9.34 -12.10 12.98
C SER A 138 -9.92 -10.82 12.36
N GLY A 139 -11.25 -10.74 12.30
CA GLY A 139 -11.98 -9.54 11.87
C GLY A 139 -12.15 -9.36 10.36
N ARG A 140 -11.54 -10.23 9.54
CA ARG A 140 -11.67 -10.22 8.07
C ARG A 140 -11.67 -11.63 7.50
N THR A 141 -12.21 -11.78 6.30
CA THR A 141 -12.17 -13.00 5.49
C THR A 141 -11.28 -12.79 4.26
N LEU A 142 -10.82 -13.88 3.64
CA LEU A 142 -10.09 -13.82 2.37
C LEU A 142 -10.89 -13.04 1.31
N LEU A 143 -10.19 -12.23 0.52
CA LEU A 143 -10.74 -11.37 -0.55
C LEU A 143 -11.75 -10.29 -0.08
N SER A 144 -11.92 -10.07 1.22
CA SER A 144 -12.69 -8.91 1.71
C SER A 144 -11.97 -7.59 1.37
N LEU A 145 -12.72 -6.55 1.00
CA LEU A 145 -12.20 -5.19 0.81
C LEU A 145 -12.22 -4.40 2.13
N GLU A 146 -11.32 -3.43 2.25
CA GLU A 146 -11.25 -2.49 3.36
C GLU A 146 -11.01 -1.10 2.77
N ALA A 147 -11.82 -0.12 3.16
CA ALA A 147 -11.63 1.26 2.76
C ALA A 147 -10.37 1.85 3.42
N ASP A 148 -9.78 2.85 2.79
CA ASP A 148 -8.71 3.62 3.40
C ASP A 148 -9.23 4.43 4.60
N GLY A 149 -8.31 4.83 5.49
CA GLY A 149 -8.70 5.57 6.69
C GLY A 149 -7.53 6.12 7.48
N ASN A 150 -7.71 7.33 7.97
CA ASN A 150 -6.77 7.95 8.88
C ASN A 150 -6.89 7.33 10.28
N LYS A 151 -5.75 7.08 10.91
CA LYS A 151 -5.70 6.67 12.31
C LYS A 151 -6.27 7.78 13.20
N SER A 152 -7.06 7.41 14.19
CA SER A 152 -7.59 8.32 15.22
C SER A 152 -6.46 9.13 15.85
N HIS A 153 -6.63 10.46 15.92
CA HIS A 153 -5.67 11.39 16.50
C HIS A 153 -6.37 12.69 16.94
N SER A 154 -5.64 13.55 17.67
CA SER A 154 -6.09 14.87 18.13
C SER A 154 -5.01 15.93 17.87
N HIS A 155 -5.42 17.20 17.87
CA HIS A 155 -4.53 18.36 17.78
C HIS A 155 -4.65 19.22 19.03
N THR A 156 -3.55 19.87 19.42
CA THR A 156 -3.62 20.99 20.35
C THR A 156 -4.01 22.26 19.58
N ALA A 157 -4.81 23.11 20.20
CA ALA A 157 -5.22 24.39 19.62
C ALA A 157 -5.04 25.51 20.67
N SER A 158 -4.76 26.72 20.20
CA SER A 158 -4.65 27.92 21.02
C SER A 158 -5.32 29.10 20.31
N ALA A 159 -5.78 30.08 21.08
CA ALA A 159 -6.29 31.36 20.59
C ALA A 159 -5.30 32.46 20.98
N THR A 160 -5.18 33.49 20.14
CA THR A 160 -4.36 34.66 20.44
C THR A 160 -5.09 35.59 21.41
N GLU A 161 -4.35 36.12 22.38
CA GLU A 161 -4.88 37.14 23.30
C GLU A 161 -5.42 38.35 22.52
N THR A 162 -6.57 38.87 22.95
CA THR A 162 -7.19 40.08 22.37
C THR A 162 -7.53 41.05 23.49
N ASP A 163 -6.77 42.14 23.58
CA ASP A 163 -7.02 43.21 24.56
C ASP A 163 -8.07 44.20 24.02
N LEU A 164 -9.21 44.31 24.71
CA LEU A 164 -10.27 45.26 24.39
C LEU A 164 -10.16 46.59 25.16
N GLY A 165 -9.16 46.69 26.04
CA GLY A 165 -8.95 47.79 26.98
C GLY A 165 -9.98 47.85 28.12
N THR A 166 -9.91 48.91 28.92
CA THR A 166 -10.91 49.21 29.96
C THR A 166 -11.99 50.13 29.38
N LYS A 167 -13.27 49.84 29.64
CA LYS A 167 -14.39 50.69 29.22
C LYS A 167 -14.84 51.61 30.36
N GLN A 168 -15.05 52.88 30.05
CA GLN A 168 -15.43 53.94 31.00
C GLN A 168 -16.66 54.70 30.50
N THR A 169 -17.40 55.32 31.42
CA THR A 169 -18.47 56.28 31.08
C THR A 169 -17.88 57.59 30.54
N SER A 170 -18.68 58.41 29.82
CA SER A 170 -18.22 59.76 29.48
C SER A 170 -18.11 60.64 30.72
N THR A 171 -17.29 61.69 30.62
CA THR A 171 -16.99 62.65 31.69
C THR A 171 -17.79 63.95 31.56
N ASP A 172 -18.86 63.93 30.76
CA ASP A 172 -19.66 65.10 30.45
C ASP A 172 -20.53 65.53 31.63
N GLY A 173 -20.96 66.80 31.64
CA GLY A 173 -21.92 67.32 32.62
C GLY A 173 -21.31 68.06 33.82
N ASP A 174 -20.00 68.32 33.83
CA ASP A 174 -19.44 69.27 34.80
C ASP A 174 -19.99 70.67 34.55
N HIS A 175 -20.56 71.26 35.60
CA HIS A 175 -21.13 72.60 35.56
C HIS A 175 -21.12 73.20 36.97
N ALA A 176 -21.21 74.52 37.04
CA ALA A 176 -21.38 75.27 38.28
C ALA A 176 -22.71 76.02 38.26
N HIS A 177 -23.26 76.29 39.44
CA HIS A 177 -24.46 77.11 39.60
C HIS A 177 -24.08 78.49 40.12
N GLY A 178 -24.67 79.53 39.53
CA GLY A 178 -24.54 80.90 40.03
C GLY A 178 -25.45 81.18 41.23
N GLY A 179 -25.30 82.36 41.85
CA GLY A 179 -26.24 82.87 42.86
C GLY A 179 -25.78 82.76 44.32
N VAL A 180 -24.54 82.31 44.55
CA VAL A 180 -23.92 82.29 45.89
C VAL A 180 -23.11 83.57 46.16
N PRO A 181 -22.83 83.96 47.41
CA PRO A 181 -21.94 85.09 47.71
C PRO A 181 -20.52 84.87 47.15
N SER A 182 -19.92 85.92 46.58
CA SER A 182 -18.60 85.82 45.96
C SER A 182 -17.48 85.65 46.99
N ARG A 183 -16.44 84.90 46.61
CA ARG A 183 -15.20 84.77 47.38
C ARG A 183 -14.15 85.82 47.02
N SER A 184 -14.38 86.59 45.97
CA SER A 184 -13.48 87.66 45.56
C SER A 184 -13.65 88.86 46.47
N ASN A 185 -12.54 89.34 47.04
CA ASN A 185 -12.49 90.44 48.01
C ASN A 185 -13.50 90.24 49.18
N PRO A 186 -13.36 89.16 49.96
CA PRO A 186 -14.33 88.78 50.96
C PRO A 186 -14.30 89.73 52.16
N TRP A 187 -15.45 89.89 52.82
CA TRP A 187 -15.58 90.61 54.07
C TRP A 187 -15.57 89.62 55.24
N GLU A 188 -15.02 90.01 56.38
CA GLU A 188 -15.01 89.19 57.59
C GLU A 188 -16.23 89.52 58.46
N ILE A 189 -17.05 88.52 58.77
CA ILE A 189 -18.23 88.64 59.63
C ILE A 189 -18.14 87.57 60.74
N GLY A 190 -17.72 87.95 61.96
CA GLY A 190 -17.71 87.06 63.14
C GLY A 190 -16.61 87.35 64.18
N GLY A 191 -16.83 86.93 65.44
CA GLY A 191 -15.92 87.05 66.59
C GLY A 191 -14.99 85.83 66.78
N SER A 192 -15.13 85.04 67.86
CA SER A 192 -14.23 83.90 68.17
C SER A 192 -14.16 82.77 67.12
N GLN A 193 -15.00 82.81 66.07
CA GLN A 193 -14.88 82.02 64.83
C GLN A 193 -15.01 83.00 63.65
N SER A 194 -14.12 82.92 62.66
CA SER A 194 -14.05 83.83 61.50
C SER A 194 -14.46 83.13 60.21
N THR A 195 -15.25 83.83 59.39
CA THR A 195 -15.66 83.40 58.05
C THR A 195 -15.61 84.59 57.09
N GLN A 196 -15.07 84.36 55.89
CA GLN A 196 -14.80 85.40 54.89
C GLN A 196 -15.62 85.16 53.61
N PHE A 197 -16.52 86.10 53.24
CA PHE A 197 -17.28 86.09 51.98
C PHE A 197 -17.78 87.51 51.61
N ASN A 198 -18.15 87.75 50.34
CA ASN A 198 -18.68 89.03 49.87
C ASN A 198 -20.17 88.92 49.46
N PRO A 199 -21.10 89.48 50.25
CA PRO A 199 -22.53 89.38 49.97
C PRO A 199 -23.04 90.32 48.85
N ASN A 200 -22.25 91.32 48.41
CA ASN A 200 -22.69 92.32 47.43
C ASN A 200 -22.40 91.94 45.97
N VAL A 201 -21.68 90.85 45.74
CA VAL A 201 -21.36 90.34 44.40
C VAL A 201 -21.71 88.86 44.34
N LEU A 202 -22.48 88.44 43.34
CA LEU A 202 -22.76 87.03 43.11
C LEU A 202 -21.51 86.34 42.57
N GLY A 203 -21.19 85.19 43.16
CA GLY A 203 -20.25 84.21 42.66
C GLY A 203 -20.95 82.98 42.10
N ALA A 204 -20.13 81.99 41.75
CA ALA A 204 -20.56 80.65 41.41
C ALA A 204 -20.13 79.68 42.51
N THR A 205 -20.84 78.55 42.61
CA THR A 205 -20.32 77.40 43.32
C THR A 205 -19.03 76.92 42.65
N ASP A 206 -18.23 76.13 43.37
CA ASP A 206 -17.13 75.42 42.75
C ASP A 206 -17.69 74.34 41.80
N ASN A 207 -16.97 74.09 40.71
CA ASN A 207 -17.16 72.88 39.92
C ASN A 207 -16.72 71.68 40.76
N ALA A 208 -17.57 70.66 40.84
CA ALA A 208 -17.20 69.40 41.49
C ALA A 208 -16.17 68.61 40.65
N GLY A 209 -16.04 68.96 39.36
CA GLY A 209 -15.11 68.35 38.43
C GLY A 209 -15.72 67.15 37.71
N SER A 210 -15.31 66.97 36.46
CA SER A 210 -15.64 65.79 35.67
C SER A 210 -15.10 64.51 36.29
N HIS A 211 -15.90 63.45 36.30
CA HIS A 211 -15.48 62.10 36.73
C HIS A 211 -16.07 61.03 35.80
N PHE A 212 -15.53 59.82 35.87
CA PHE A 212 -16.01 58.65 35.13
C PHE A 212 -16.08 57.43 36.05
N HIS A 213 -16.80 56.40 35.60
CA HIS A 213 -16.84 55.09 36.23
C HIS A 213 -16.24 54.01 35.32
N THR A 214 -15.71 52.94 35.92
CA THR A 214 -15.34 51.71 35.21
C THR A 214 -16.51 50.74 35.15
N ILE A 215 -16.62 49.98 34.06
CA ILE A 215 -17.74 49.07 33.81
C ILE A 215 -17.24 47.62 33.77
N TYR A 216 -17.89 46.72 34.51
CA TYR A 216 -17.64 45.28 34.44
C TYR A 216 -18.37 44.67 33.24
N ILE A 217 -17.64 43.96 32.37
CA ILE A 217 -18.17 43.43 31.10
C ILE A 217 -18.64 41.97 31.20
N GLY A 218 -18.00 41.16 32.05
CA GLY A 218 -18.34 39.73 32.25
C GLY A 218 -17.62 38.75 31.32
N PRO A 219 -17.74 37.43 31.59
CA PRO A 219 -17.16 36.39 30.74
C PRO A 219 -17.93 36.21 29.44
N HIS A 220 -17.24 35.79 28.38
CA HIS A 220 -17.83 35.43 27.10
C HIS A 220 -17.05 34.26 26.47
N GLY A 221 -17.56 33.71 25.37
CA GLY A 221 -16.93 32.59 24.65
C GLY A 221 -17.01 32.75 23.13
N HIS A 222 -16.36 31.83 22.43
CA HIS A 222 -16.28 31.81 20.96
C HIS A 222 -16.59 30.41 20.44
N THR A 223 -17.14 30.35 19.23
CA THR A 223 -17.27 29.10 18.48
C THR A 223 -15.99 28.87 17.68
N ILE A 224 -15.42 27.68 17.77
CA ILE A 224 -14.27 27.26 16.96
C ILE A 224 -14.73 26.24 15.94
N THR A 225 -14.43 26.49 14.68
CA THR A 225 -14.67 25.56 13.57
C THR A 225 -13.32 25.07 13.04
N ILE A 226 -13.20 23.77 12.82
CA ILE A 226 -12.03 23.14 12.21
C ILE A 226 -12.48 22.62 10.84
N ASP A 227 -11.97 23.23 9.78
CA ASP A 227 -12.28 22.81 8.42
C ASP A 227 -11.61 21.48 8.06
N ALA A 228 -12.22 20.75 7.13
CA ALA A 228 -11.66 19.50 6.64
C ALA A 228 -10.32 19.73 5.93
N SER A 229 -9.36 18.84 6.16
CA SER A 229 -8.03 18.87 5.51
C SER A 229 -7.61 17.48 5.09
N GLY A 230 -7.20 17.33 3.83
CA GLY A 230 -6.77 16.06 3.25
C GLY A 230 -7.04 15.93 1.76
N ASN A 231 -6.68 14.78 1.21
CA ASN A 231 -6.99 14.38 -0.16
C ASN A 231 -8.26 13.51 -0.19
N SER A 232 -8.72 13.12 -1.38
CA SER A 232 -9.84 12.18 -1.55
C SER A 232 -9.54 10.77 -1.04
N GLU A 233 -8.26 10.38 -0.95
CA GLU A 233 -7.80 9.07 -0.48
C GLU A 233 -6.60 9.22 0.47
N THR A 234 -6.54 8.35 1.47
CA THR A 234 -5.40 8.16 2.36
C THR A 234 -4.37 7.28 1.66
N THR A 235 -3.25 7.87 1.26
CA THR A 235 -2.22 7.18 0.47
C THR A 235 -0.88 7.10 1.18
N VAL A 236 -0.14 6.04 0.87
CA VAL A 236 1.31 5.96 1.09
C VAL A 236 2.01 6.13 -0.25
N LYS A 237 3.30 6.46 -0.26
CA LYS A 237 4.08 6.48 -1.51
C LYS A 237 3.92 5.14 -2.22
N ASN A 238 3.46 5.16 -3.46
CA ASN A 238 3.13 3.97 -4.25
C ASN A 238 3.50 4.17 -5.72
N MET A 239 3.50 3.07 -6.48
CA MET A 239 3.73 3.04 -7.93
C MET A 239 2.71 2.13 -8.58
N ALA A 240 2.14 2.56 -9.70
CA ALA A 240 1.09 1.82 -10.39
C ALA A 240 1.66 0.65 -11.20
N PHE A 241 1.14 -0.54 -10.93
CA PHE A 241 1.33 -1.76 -11.72
C PHE A 241 -0.04 -2.38 -11.98
N HIS A 242 -0.19 -3.11 -13.08
CA HIS A 242 -1.33 -4.01 -13.22
C HIS A 242 -1.17 -5.20 -12.29
N TYR A 243 -2.25 -5.64 -11.65
CA TYR A 243 -2.29 -6.98 -11.08
C TYR A 243 -2.76 -7.97 -12.14
N ILE A 244 -1.94 -8.99 -12.42
CA ILE A 244 -2.26 -10.09 -13.34
C ILE A 244 -2.23 -11.43 -12.61
N VAL A 245 -3.00 -12.40 -13.09
CA VAL A 245 -3.00 -13.78 -12.58
C VAL A 245 -2.70 -14.74 -13.71
N ARG A 246 -1.94 -15.79 -13.41
CA ARG A 246 -1.73 -16.90 -14.33
C ARG A 246 -3.04 -17.68 -14.49
N ALA A 247 -3.46 -17.88 -15.74
CA ALA A 247 -4.68 -18.56 -16.12
C ALA A 247 -4.43 -19.86 -16.90
N ALA A 248 -3.31 -19.98 -17.62
CA ALA A 248 -2.90 -21.16 -18.40
C ALA A 248 -1.44 -21.58 -18.13
#